data_AF-A0A607Q150-F1
#
_entry.id   AF-A0A607Q150-F1
#
_cell.length_a   1.000
_cell.length_b   1.000
_cell.length_c   1.000
_cell.angle_alpha   90.00
_cell.angle_beta   90.00
_cell.angle_gamma   90.00
#
_symmetry.space_group_name_H-M   'P 1'
#
loop_
_entity.id
_entity.type
_entity.pdbx_description
1 polymer ?
#
loop_
_entity_poly.entity_id
_entity_poly.type
_entity_poly.pdbx_seq_one_letter_code
_entity_poly.pdbx_strand_id
1 'polypeptide(L)' 'MPHGKVIFNKKGRWDWLDRACNVSKEELNQEEWFIADMYYPPDENYDPSMHEQQIQGFLSKPDELVRYDR' A
#
# COMPACT_ATOMS: atom_id res chain seq x y z
N MET A 1 5.61 12.83 10.45
CA MET A 1 5.23 11.49 10.96
C MET A 1 5.89 10.47 10.03
N PRO A 2 6.44 9.34 10.51
CA PRO A 2 7.06 8.37 9.62
C PRO A 2 5.95 7.70 8.82
N HIS A 3 5.69 8.24 7.63
CA HIS A 3 4.86 7.60 6.62
C HIS A 3 5.78 7.05 5.56
N GLY A 4 5.43 5.88 5.04
CA GLY A 4 6.02 5.33 3.83
C GLY A 4 4.97 5.24 2.75
N LYS A 5 5.39 5.40 1.50
CA LYS A 5 4.55 5.13 0.34
C LYS A 5 4.38 3.63 0.19
N VAL A 6 3.12 3.24 0.03
CA VAL A 6 2.73 1.88 -0.35
C VAL A 6 2.11 1.86 -1.72
N ILE A 7 2.22 0.71 -2.36
CA ILE A 7 1.38 0.32 -3.48
C ILE A 7 0.44 -0.79 -3.02
N PHE A 8 -0.82 -0.76 -3.42
CA PHE A 8 -1.80 -1.80 -3.07
C PHE A 8 -2.85 -1.99 -4.16
N ASN A 9 -3.55 -3.14 -4.14
CA ASN A 9 -4.61 -3.45 -5.11
C ASN A 9 -5.95 -3.72 -4.40
N LYS A 10 -7.04 -3.87 -5.20
CA LYS A 10 -8.40 -4.15 -4.68
C LYS A 10 -8.54 -5.48 -3.94
N LYS A 11 -7.59 -6.41 -4.11
CA LYS A 11 -7.56 -7.69 -3.40
C LYS A 11 -6.91 -7.59 -2.01
N GLY A 12 -6.43 -6.41 -1.62
CA GLY A 12 -5.77 -6.19 -0.34
C GLY A 12 -4.28 -6.57 -0.33
N ARG A 13 -3.72 -6.93 -1.48
CA ARG A 13 -2.26 -7.09 -1.60
C ARG A 13 -1.60 -5.72 -1.61
N TRP A 14 -0.48 -5.60 -0.91
CA TRP A 14 0.26 -4.35 -0.81
C TRP A 14 1.77 -4.59 -0.64
N ASP A 15 2.58 -3.57 -0.94
CA ASP A 15 4.02 -3.55 -0.67
C ASP A 15 4.51 -2.10 -0.46
N TRP A 16 5.68 -1.94 0.14
CA TRP A 16 6.33 -0.64 0.33
C TRP A 16 7.04 -0.19 -0.94
N LEU A 17 6.67 0.97 -1.46
CA LEU A 17 7.35 1.59 -2.60
C LEU A 17 8.72 2.16 -2.22
N ASP A 18 8.85 2.71 -1.01
CA ASP A 18 10.05 3.48 -0.61
C ASP A 18 11.24 2.61 -0.14
N ARG A 19 11.06 1.30 0.03
CA ARG A 19 12.11 0.40 0.54
C ARG A 19 12.55 -0.62 -0.50
N ALA A 20 11.60 -1.42 -0.97
CA ALA A 20 11.79 -2.42 -2.01
C ALA A 20 10.40 -2.88 -2.44
N CYS A 21 9.96 -2.46 -3.62
CA CYS A 21 8.72 -2.96 -4.19
C CYS A 21 8.99 -4.31 -4.86
N ASN A 22 8.48 -5.39 -4.27
CA ASN A 22 8.60 -6.75 -4.81
C ASN A 22 7.47 -7.10 -5.80
N VAL A 23 6.63 -6.12 -6.17
CA VAL A 23 5.59 -6.31 -7.17
C VAL A 23 6.23 -6.26 -8.55
N SER A 24 6.16 -7.37 -9.28
CA SER A 24 6.70 -7.47 -10.64
C SER A 24 5.92 -6.60 -11.63
N LYS A 25 6.54 -6.26 -12.77
CA LYS A 25 5.85 -5.52 -13.84
C LYS A 25 4.67 -6.31 -14.41
N GLU A 26 4.75 -7.64 -14.45
CA GLU A 26 3.64 -8.49 -14.88
C GLU A 26 2.45 -8.38 -13.93
N GLU A 27 2.69 -8.40 -12.62
CA GLU A 27 1.64 -8.22 -11.61
C GLU A 27 1.04 -6.81 -11.65
N LEU A 28 1.87 -5.79 -11.89
CA LEU A 28 1.40 -4.41 -12.09
C LEU A 28 0.47 -4.27 -13.31
N ASN A 29 0.68 -5.05 -14.36
CA ASN A 29 -0.11 -4.99 -15.58
C ASN A 29 -1.41 -5.83 -15.51
N GLN A 30 -1.52 -6.76 -14.57
CA GLN A 30 -2.69 -7.64 -14.45
C GLN A 30 -3.85 -7.01 -13.70
N GLU A 31 -3.59 -6.03 -12.84
CA GLU A 31 -4.59 -5.46 -11.94
C GLU A 31 -4.42 -3.95 -11.79
N GLU A 32 -5.47 -3.26 -11.33
CA GLU A 32 -5.34 -1.87 -10.92
C GLU A 32 -4.64 -1.78 -9.57
N TRP A 33 -3.56 -1.00 -9.54
CA TRP A 33 -2.81 -0.67 -8.35
C TRP A 33 -2.97 0.80 -7.98
N PHE A 34 -2.85 1.08 -6.69
CA PHE A 34 -3.05 2.38 -6.08
C PHE A 34 -1.88 2.71 -5.15
N ILE A 35 -1.65 4.00 -4.93
CA ILE A 35 -0.65 4.50 -3.97
C ILE A 35 -1.31 5.24 -2.82
N ALA A 36 -0.72 5.11 -1.64
CA ALA A 36 -1.10 5.88 -0.47
C ALA A 36 0.11 6.07 0.47
N ASP A 37 0.01 7.04 1.37
CA ASP A 37 0.94 7.19 2.47
C ASP A 37 0.41 6.40 3.67
N MET A 38 1.10 5.32 4.03
CA MET A 38 0.73 4.46 5.15
C MET A 38 1.58 4.78 6.38
N TYR A 39 0.98 4.76 7.57
CA TYR A 39 1.72 4.99 8.81
C TYR A 39 2.71 3.86 9.04
N TYR A 40 3.96 4.23 9.31
CA TYR A 40 5.05 3.31 9.63
C TYR A 40 5.55 3.59 11.06
N PRO A 41 5.26 2.71 12.03
CA PRO A 41 5.69 2.92 13.41
C PRO A 41 7.22 2.96 13.55
N PRO A 42 7.76 3.79 14.44
CA PRO A 42 9.20 3.82 14.73
C PRO A 42 9.67 2.65 15.62
N ASP A 43 8.75 1.93 16.26
CA ASP A 43 9.03 0.74 17.06
C ASP A 43 9.23 -0.46 16.14
N GLU A 44 10.29 -1.25 16.32
CA GLU A 44 10.55 -2.45 15.52
C GLU A 44 9.62 -3.62 15.87
N ASN A 45 8.98 -3.60 17.05
CA ASN A 45 8.05 -4.61 17.52
C ASN A 45 6.58 -4.25 17.28
N TYR A 46 6.31 -3.30 16.39
CA TYR A 46 4.94 -2.93 16.07
C TYR A 46 4.19 -4.09 15.39
N ASP A 47 2.88 -4.13 15.60
CA ASP A 47 2.01 -5.13 15.00
C ASP A 47 1.83 -4.86 13.49
N PRO A 48 2.36 -5.73 12.59
CA PRO A 48 2.24 -5.53 11.15
C PRO A 48 0.81 -5.64 10.62
N SER A 49 -0.10 -6.29 11.38
CA SER A 49 -1.50 -6.44 10.98
C SER A 49 -2.25 -5.11 10.92
N MET A 50 -1.74 -4.08 11.60
CA MET A 50 -2.28 -2.72 11.51
C MET A 50 -2.27 -2.16 10.08
N HIS A 51 -1.40 -2.66 9.22
CA HIS A 51 -1.34 -2.25 7.82
C HIS A 51 -2.50 -2.81 7.02
N GLU A 52 -2.98 -4.02 7.33
CA GLU A 52 -4.18 -4.58 6.69
C GLU A 52 -5.40 -3.69 6.95
N GLN A 53 -5.55 -3.20 8.18
CA GLN A 53 -6.62 -2.26 8.54
C GLN A 53 -6.49 -0.92 7.78
N GLN A 54 -5.27 -0.42 7.60
CA GLN A 54 -5.02 0.80 6.82
C GLN A 54 -5.36 0.61 5.34
N ILE A 55 -4.98 -0.52 4.73
CA ILE A 55 -5.34 -0.86 3.36
C ILE A 55 -6.87 -0.96 3.20
N GLN A 56 -7.56 -1.63 4.13
CA GLN A 56 -9.02 -1.64 4.13
C GLN A 56 -9.62 -0.23 4.26
N GLY A 57 -9.01 0.62 5.09
CA GLY A 57 -9.36 2.04 5.20
C GLY A 57 -9.26 2.76 3.86
N PHE A 58 -8.18 2.57 3.11
CA PHE A 58 -8.03 3.16 1.77
C PHE A 58 -9.07 2.61 0.79
N LEU A 59 -9.26 1.29 0.75
CA LEU A 59 -10.24 0.64 -0.13
C LEU A 59 -11.69 1.02 0.18
N SER A 60 -11.98 1.44 1.41
CA SER A 60 -13.31 1.94 1.80
C SER A 60 -13.65 3.32 1.21
N LYS A 61 -12.66 4.02 0.65
CA LYS A 61 -12.79 5.38 0.10
C LYS A 61 -12.33 5.44 -1.36
N PRO A 62 -13.09 4.85 -2.30
CA PRO A 62 -12.67 4.74 -3.70
C PRO A 62 -12.40 6.08 -4.38
N ASP A 63 -13.06 7.15 -3.95
CA ASP A 63 -12.89 8.50 -4.50
C ASP A 63 -11.56 9.17 -4.07
N GLU A 64 -10.93 8.67 -2.99
CA GLU A 64 -9.63 9.15 -2.50
C GLU A 64 -8.46 8.31 -3.07
N LEU A 65 -8.74 7.24 -3.82
CA LEU A 65 -7.71 6.34 -4.35
C LEU A 65 -6.93 7.01 -5.50
N VAL A 66 -5.61 7.03 -5.36
CA VAL A 66 -4.70 7.51 -6.41
C VAL A 66 -4.14 6.31 -7.17
N ARG A 67 -4.39 6.23 -8.48
CA ARG A 67 -3.85 5.15 -9.33
C ARG A 67 -2.33 5.22 -9.40
N TYR A 68 -1.70 4.06 -9.40
CA TYR A 68 -0.28 3.91 -9.67
C TYR A 68 -0.06 3.73 -11.18
N ASP A 69 0.41 4.79 -11.84
CA ASP A 69 0.88 4.74 -13.23
C ASP A 69 2.42 4.83 -13.22
N ARG A 70 3.09 3.84 -13.82
CA ARG A 70 4.55 3.76 -13.93
C ARG A 70 5.04 3.96 -15.36
#